data_AF-A0A1Z3HR73-F1
#
_entry.id   AF-A0A1Z3HR73-F1
#
_cell.length_a   1.000
_cell.length_b   1.000
_cell.length_c   1.000
_cell.angle_alpha   90.00
_cell.angle_beta   90.00
_cell.angle_gamma   90.00
#
_symmetry.space_group_name_H-M   'P 1'
#
loop_
_entity.id
_entity.type
_entity.pdbx_description
1 polymer ?
#
loop_
_entity_poly.entity_id
_entity_poly.type
_entity_poly.pdbx_seq_one_letter_code
_entity_poly.pdbx_strand_id
1 'polypeptide(L)'
;MGGHHYQSINLIGISVTSLLTLAGCTYSLSSETPPGDDVIQTTHRVEIPEEKSSPSGSEQPLRETTATKVLDFDICRDLPRWQRLPEAEQMQALEALPRYGAAIYDEPLSPVIQSFWQHRAFSFTTYGLSARMEPLYFSGLWTVQDDIWSCYENGQPEQINAGRLAEVWLIGYHIQSLEWLGDRYIMSVEPRASGFQLIHFSRQEQSDTLPITISTTHDTEVSIYSGDW
;
A
#
# COMPACT_ATOMS: atom_id res chain seq x y z
N MET A 1 -6.83 56.75 14.61
CA MET A 1 -8.05 56.17 15.21
C MET A 1 -9.07 55.99 14.10
N GLY A 2 -9.07 54.83 13.43
CA GLY A 2 -10.00 54.50 12.35
C GLY A 2 -10.75 53.24 12.74
N GLY A 3 -12.04 53.37 13.03
CA GLY A 3 -12.92 52.27 13.39
C GLY A 3 -13.47 51.60 12.13
N HIS A 4 -13.22 50.31 11.98
CA HIS A 4 -13.85 49.48 10.96
C HIS A 4 -15.13 48.86 11.54
N HIS A 5 -16.27 49.22 10.94
CA HIS A 5 -17.56 48.59 11.15
C HIS A 5 -17.55 47.15 10.61
N TYR A 6 -17.83 46.17 11.47
CA TYR A 6 -18.18 44.81 11.05
C TYR A 6 -19.71 44.72 10.90
N GLN A 7 -20.17 44.35 9.70
CA GLN A 7 -21.55 43.96 9.43
C GLN A 7 -21.70 42.44 9.60
N SER A 8 -22.57 42.03 10.50
CA SER A 8 -22.96 40.64 10.74
C SER A 8 -23.96 40.19 9.67
N ILE A 9 -23.64 39.12 8.94
CA ILE A 9 -24.58 38.48 8.01
C ILE A 9 -25.24 37.29 8.72
N ASN A 10 -26.56 37.38 8.90
CA ASN A 10 -27.41 36.27 9.36
C ASN A 10 -27.60 35.26 8.21
N LEU A 11 -27.16 34.02 8.40
CA LEU A 11 -27.46 32.90 7.52
C LEU A 11 -28.74 32.21 7.97
N ILE A 12 -29.76 32.29 7.11
CA ILE A 12 -31.05 31.64 7.23
C ILE A 12 -30.88 30.14 6.95
N GLY A 13 -31.33 29.31 7.89
CA GLY A 13 -31.35 27.86 7.76
C GLY A 13 -32.40 27.38 6.76
N ILE A 14 -31.99 26.48 5.87
CA ILE A 14 -32.89 25.74 4.97
C ILE A 14 -32.83 24.27 5.41
N SER A 15 -33.91 23.81 6.07
CA SER A 15 -34.12 22.39 6.36
C SER A 15 -34.69 21.71 5.12
N VAL A 16 -33.90 20.83 4.49
CA VAL A 16 -34.36 19.98 3.39
C VAL A 16 -34.86 18.66 3.98
N THR A 17 -36.16 18.41 3.87
CA THR A 17 -36.79 17.15 4.26
C THR A 17 -36.78 16.21 3.06
N SER A 18 -35.93 15.18 3.06
CA SER A 18 -35.90 14.17 2.01
C SER A 18 -36.92 13.07 2.28
N LEU A 19 -37.83 12.87 1.32
CA LEU A 19 -38.73 11.72 1.21
C LEU A 19 -37.93 10.47 0.80
N LEU A 20 -37.96 9.41 1.61
CA LEU A 20 -37.54 8.07 1.18
C LEU A 20 -38.71 7.35 0.49
N THR A 21 -38.56 7.07 -0.80
CA THR A 21 -39.34 6.04 -1.51
C THR A 21 -38.56 4.73 -1.54
N LEU A 22 -39.08 3.70 -0.86
CA LEU A 22 -38.59 2.32 -0.95
C LEU A 22 -39.17 1.67 -2.21
N ALA A 23 -38.33 1.44 -3.22
CA ALA A 23 -38.63 0.53 -4.32
C ALA A 23 -37.94 -0.82 -4.05
N GLY A 24 -38.74 -1.87 -3.87
CA GLY A 24 -38.26 -3.24 -3.73
C GLY A 24 -37.89 -3.83 -5.09
N CYS A 25 -36.71 -4.43 -5.19
CA CYS A 25 -36.31 -5.26 -6.31
C CYS A 25 -36.32 -6.73 -5.89
N THR A 26 -37.16 -7.53 -6.54
CA THR A 26 -37.14 -9.00 -6.50
C THR A 26 -36.05 -9.51 -7.44
N TYR A 27 -35.07 -10.25 -6.92
CA TYR A 27 -34.07 -10.93 -7.74
C TYR A 27 -34.58 -12.32 -8.16
N SER A 28 -34.56 -12.57 -9.47
CA SER A 28 -34.80 -13.88 -10.07
C SER A 28 -33.45 -14.57 -10.26
N LEU A 29 -33.26 -15.73 -9.63
CA LEU A 29 -32.12 -16.60 -9.84
C LEU A 29 -32.30 -17.36 -11.17
N SER A 30 -31.36 -17.22 -12.09
CA SER A 30 -31.15 -18.18 -13.18
C SER A 30 -29.79 -18.84 -12.98
N SER A 31 -29.82 -20.16 -12.75
CA SER A 31 -28.65 -21.03 -12.73
C SER A 31 -28.40 -21.55 -14.13
N GLU A 32 -27.26 -21.22 -14.72
CA GLU A 32 -26.75 -21.92 -15.90
C GLU A 32 -25.57 -22.80 -15.51
N THR A 33 -25.70 -24.07 -15.85
CA THR A 33 -24.72 -25.15 -15.67
C THR A 33 -23.93 -25.28 -16.97
N PRO A 34 -22.60 -25.40 -16.96
CA PRO A 34 -21.87 -25.86 -18.13
C PRO A 34 -21.65 -27.39 -18.09
N PRO A 35 -21.83 -28.12 -19.21
CA PRO A 35 -21.18 -29.41 -19.46
C PRO A 35 -19.72 -29.14 -19.87
N GLY A 36 -18.71 -29.95 -19.58
CA GLY A 36 -18.61 -31.38 -19.80
C GLY A 36 -17.42 -31.62 -20.75
N ASP A 37 -16.66 -32.69 -20.47
CA ASP A 37 -15.75 -33.43 -21.37
C ASP A 37 -14.23 -33.19 -21.25
N ASP A 38 -13.61 -34.14 -20.53
CA ASP A 38 -12.56 -35.08 -20.97
C ASP A 38 -11.52 -34.60 -22.01
N VAL A 39 -10.22 -34.68 -21.67
CA VAL A 39 -9.17 -35.31 -22.51
C VAL A 39 -7.93 -35.71 -21.67
N ILE A 40 -7.75 -37.03 -21.51
CA ILE A 40 -6.57 -37.90 -21.71
C ILE A 40 -5.19 -37.56 -21.08
N GLN A 41 -4.81 -38.48 -20.17
CA GLN A 41 -3.50 -39.03 -19.79
C GLN A 41 -2.27 -38.76 -20.70
N THR A 42 -1.09 -38.54 -20.10
CA THR A 42 0.15 -39.28 -20.44
C THR A 42 1.14 -39.19 -19.27
N THR A 43 1.38 -40.32 -18.62
CA THR A 43 2.45 -40.54 -17.64
C THR A 43 3.69 -41.07 -18.37
N HIS A 44 4.76 -40.29 -18.42
CA HIS A 44 6.09 -40.79 -18.75
C HIS A 44 6.94 -40.89 -17.47
N ARG A 45 7.00 -42.11 -16.96
CA ARG A 45 7.94 -42.56 -15.92
C ARG A 45 9.25 -42.93 -16.61
N VAL A 46 10.29 -42.13 -16.42
CA VAL A 46 11.67 -42.47 -16.79
C VAL A 46 12.37 -42.97 -15.53
N GLU A 47 12.69 -44.26 -15.53
CA GLU A 47 13.57 -44.90 -14.56
C GLU A 47 15.02 -44.55 -14.91
N ILE A 48 15.72 -43.89 -14.00
CA ILE A 48 17.17 -43.65 -14.10
C ILE A 48 17.87 -44.58 -13.09
N PRO A 49 18.98 -45.24 -13.47
CA PRO A 49 19.63 -46.25 -12.66
C PRO A 49 20.38 -45.68 -11.46
N GLU A 50 20.42 -46.52 -10.44
CA GLU A 50 21.19 -46.41 -9.20
C GLU A 50 22.70 -46.43 -9.49
N GLU A 51 23.40 -45.31 -9.20
CA GLU A 51 24.86 -45.25 -9.19
C GLU A 51 25.38 -44.96 -7.78
N LYS A 52 26.44 -45.70 -7.46
CA LYS A 52 26.94 -46.06 -6.13
C LYS A 52 28.34 -45.47 -5.96
N SER A 53 28.55 -44.51 -5.05
CA SER A 53 29.82 -44.37 -4.30
C SER A 53 29.87 -43.15 -3.36
N SER A 54 30.16 -43.44 -2.07
CA SER A 54 30.83 -42.64 -1.03
C SER A 54 31.88 -41.61 -1.51
N PRO A 55 32.25 -40.55 -0.74
CA PRO A 55 32.44 -40.58 0.72
C PRO A 55 31.89 -39.41 1.55
N SER A 56 31.64 -39.78 2.81
CA SER A 56 31.59 -38.95 4.01
C SER A 56 32.63 -37.82 4.02
N GLY A 57 32.16 -36.60 3.80
CA GLY A 57 32.87 -35.36 4.07
C GLY A 57 31.86 -34.37 4.64
N SER A 58 31.51 -34.52 5.91
CA SER A 58 30.63 -33.59 6.63
C SER A 58 31.40 -32.29 6.93
N GLU A 59 31.69 -31.51 5.89
CA GLU A 59 31.90 -30.08 6.06
C GLU A 59 30.52 -29.48 6.37
N GLN A 60 30.21 -29.36 7.66
CA GLN A 60 29.10 -28.53 8.09
C GLN A 60 29.39 -27.12 7.58
N PRO A 61 28.56 -26.54 6.69
CA PRO A 61 28.74 -25.16 6.28
C PRO A 61 28.63 -24.33 7.56
N LEU A 62 29.69 -23.60 7.88
CA LEU A 62 29.66 -22.59 8.93
C LEU A 62 28.42 -21.75 8.67
N ARG A 63 27.42 -21.85 9.56
CA ARG A 63 26.29 -20.93 9.56
C ARG A 63 26.90 -19.55 9.79
N GLU A 64 27.04 -18.82 8.71
CA GLU A 64 27.35 -17.40 8.75
C GLU A 64 26.15 -16.75 9.43
N THR A 65 26.28 -16.51 10.73
CA THR A 65 25.25 -15.84 11.52
C THR A 65 25.16 -14.44 11.00
N THR A 66 24.23 -14.20 10.08
CA THR A 66 24.06 -12.91 9.45
C THR A 66 23.76 -11.88 10.53
N ALA A 67 24.69 -10.93 10.73
CA ALA A 67 24.56 -9.97 11.80
C ALA A 67 23.37 -9.04 11.52
N THR A 68 22.42 -9.02 12.45
CA THR A 68 21.30 -8.06 12.45
C THR A 68 21.83 -6.67 12.79
N LYS A 69 21.47 -5.67 11.98
CA LYS A 69 21.79 -4.25 12.22
C LYS A 69 20.51 -3.47 12.41
N VAL A 70 20.31 -2.86 13.57
CA VAL A 70 19.22 -1.90 13.79
C VAL A 70 19.48 -0.65 12.94
N LEU A 71 18.47 -0.19 12.21
CA LEU A 71 18.54 1.00 11.36
C LEU A 71 17.74 2.14 11.97
N ASP A 72 18.26 3.36 11.80
CA ASP A 72 17.50 4.57 12.07
C ASP A 72 16.46 4.80 10.96
N PHE A 73 15.32 5.36 11.33
CA PHE A 73 14.26 5.80 10.43
C PHE A 73 13.67 7.12 10.94
N ASP A 74 13.10 7.89 10.02
CA ASP A 74 12.39 9.13 10.30
C ASP A 74 10.90 8.95 10.03
N ILE A 75 10.06 9.30 11.01
CA ILE A 75 8.61 9.38 10.82
C ILE A 75 8.33 10.81 10.38
N CYS A 76 8.41 11.04 9.07
CA CYS A 76 8.23 12.37 8.53
C CYS A 76 6.81 12.91 8.80
N ARG A 77 5.80 12.04 8.73
CA ARG A 77 4.42 12.40 9.12
C ARG A 77 3.74 11.27 9.88
N ASP A 78 3.08 11.63 10.99
CA ASP A 78 2.21 10.76 11.77
C ASP A 78 0.82 11.42 11.94
N LEU A 79 -0.22 10.75 11.45
CA LEU A 79 -1.61 11.20 11.51
C LEU A 79 -2.44 10.11 12.23
N PRO A 80 -2.35 9.99 13.56
CA PRO A 80 -2.87 8.82 14.29
C PRO A 80 -4.40 8.69 14.26
N ARG A 81 -5.09 9.78 13.95
CA ARG A 81 -6.56 9.84 13.87
C ARG A 81 -7.10 9.79 12.45
N TRP A 82 -6.22 9.82 11.44
CA TRP A 82 -6.65 9.73 10.06
C TRP A 82 -7.29 8.36 9.79
N GLN A 83 -8.37 8.36 9.03
CA GLN A 83 -9.07 7.16 8.60
C GLN A 83 -9.22 7.22 7.09
N ARG A 84 -8.87 6.12 6.42
CA ARG A 84 -9.18 5.94 5.02
C ARG A 84 -10.71 5.94 4.87
N LEU A 85 -11.21 6.74 3.93
CA LEU A 85 -12.64 6.78 3.64
C LEU A 85 -13.15 5.42 3.17
N PRO A 86 -14.44 5.10 3.40
CA PRO A 86 -15.07 3.91 2.84
C PRO A 86 -14.91 3.85 1.32
N GLU A 87 -14.82 2.64 0.77
CA GLU A 87 -14.64 2.38 -0.66
C GLU A 87 -15.63 3.15 -1.55
N ALA A 88 -16.92 3.17 -1.19
CA ALA A 88 -17.94 3.89 -1.95
C ALA A 88 -17.67 5.40 -2.02
N GLU A 89 -17.19 6.01 -0.94
CA GLU A 89 -16.85 7.43 -0.89
C GLU A 89 -15.56 7.72 -1.68
N GLN A 90 -14.58 6.81 -1.64
CA GLN A 90 -13.38 6.93 -2.46
C GLN A 90 -13.71 6.80 -3.96
N MET A 91 -14.54 5.84 -4.37
CA MET A 91 -15.01 5.73 -5.75
C MET A 91 -15.70 7.01 -6.20
N GLN A 92 -16.64 7.52 -5.40
CA GLN A 92 -17.36 8.75 -5.72
C GLN A 92 -16.42 9.96 -5.87
N ALA A 93 -15.42 10.07 -4.99
CA ALA A 93 -14.44 11.14 -5.06
C ALA A 93 -13.55 11.02 -6.31
N LEU A 94 -13.11 9.80 -6.66
CA LEU A 94 -12.30 9.57 -7.86
C LEU A 94 -13.12 9.82 -9.14
N GLU A 95 -14.38 9.38 -9.19
CA GLU A 95 -15.28 9.58 -10.33
C GLU A 95 -15.54 11.08 -10.58
N ALA A 96 -15.61 11.89 -9.52
CA ALA A 96 -15.81 13.33 -9.63
C ALA A 96 -14.59 14.08 -10.22
N LEU A 97 -13.41 13.45 -10.29
CA LEU A 97 -12.21 14.08 -10.84
C LEU A 97 -12.17 13.92 -12.36
N PRO A 98 -12.02 15.02 -13.13
CA PRO A 98 -11.95 14.95 -14.59
C PRO A 98 -10.86 14.03 -15.15
N ARG A 99 -9.81 13.79 -14.37
CA ARG A 99 -8.70 12.90 -14.74
C ARG A 99 -9.10 11.43 -14.79
N TYR A 100 -10.00 10.99 -13.89
CA TYR A 100 -10.37 9.58 -13.77
C TYR A 100 -11.79 9.35 -14.30
N GLY A 101 -12.79 10.08 -13.80
CA GLY A 101 -14.17 9.97 -14.29
C GLY A 101 -14.70 8.53 -14.23
N ALA A 102 -15.49 8.16 -15.23
CA ALA A 102 -16.01 6.79 -15.37
C ALA A 102 -14.91 5.74 -15.67
N ALA A 103 -13.70 6.15 -16.05
CA ALA A 103 -12.63 5.20 -16.38
C ALA A 103 -12.14 4.39 -15.16
N ILE A 104 -12.49 4.79 -13.94
CA ILE A 104 -12.18 4.02 -12.71
C ILE A 104 -12.84 2.64 -12.68
N TYR A 105 -13.88 2.43 -13.50
CA TYR A 105 -14.58 1.15 -13.64
C TYR A 105 -14.02 0.30 -14.78
N ASP A 106 -13.14 0.87 -15.62
CA ASP A 106 -12.61 0.23 -16.81
C ASP A 106 -11.17 -0.28 -16.57
N GLU A 107 -10.75 -1.21 -17.42
CA GLU A 107 -9.35 -1.62 -17.52
C GLU A 107 -8.50 -0.54 -18.22
N PRO A 108 -7.24 -0.32 -17.80
CA PRO A 108 -6.50 -1.07 -16.79
C PRO A 108 -6.66 -0.49 -15.36
N LEU A 109 -7.52 0.50 -15.15
CA LEU A 109 -7.48 1.34 -13.95
C LEU A 109 -8.15 0.68 -12.74
N SER A 110 -9.24 -0.05 -12.96
CA SER A 110 -10.00 -0.66 -11.87
C SER A 110 -9.17 -1.62 -11.00
N PRO A 111 -8.38 -2.57 -11.56
CA PRO A 111 -7.55 -3.46 -10.74
C PRO A 111 -6.44 -2.74 -9.96
N VAL A 112 -5.93 -1.63 -10.50
CA VAL A 112 -4.89 -0.82 -9.85
C VAL A 112 -5.46 -0.15 -8.62
N ILE A 113 -6.61 0.52 -8.75
CA ILE A 113 -7.31 1.15 -7.61
C ILE A 113 -7.62 0.11 -6.53
N GLN A 114 -8.15 -1.05 -6.93
CA GLN A 114 -8.46 -2.14 -5.99
C GLN A 114 -7.21 -2.66 -5.27
N SER A 115 -6.06 -2.70 -5.95
CA SER A 115 -4.79 -3.06 -5.32
C SER A 115 -4.41 -2.07 -4.20
N PHE A 116 -4.59 -0.76 -4.39
CA PHE A 116 -4.36 0.23 -3.34
C PHE A 116 -5.31 0.09 -2.14
N TRP A 117 -6.51 -0.47 -2.34
CA TRP A 117 -7.48 -0.62 -1.25
C TRP A 117 -7.27 -1.87 -0.43
N GLN A 118 -6.82 -2.94 -1.07
CA GLN A 118 -6.49 -4.21 -0.40
C GLN A 118 -5.19 -4.12 0.41
N HIS A 119 -4.34 -3.13 0.13
CA HIS A 119 -3.08 -2.92 0.82
C HIS A 119 -3.13 -1.78 1.82
N ARG A 120 -2.36 -1.97 2.89
CA ARG A 120 -2.20 -1.02 3.99
C ARG A 120 -0.74 -0.62 4.23
N ALA A 121 0.19 -1.25 3.51
CA ALA A 121 1.59 -0.87 3.49
C ALA A 121 2.03 -0.69 2.03
N PHE A 122 2.70 0.43 1.76
CA PHE A 122 3.24 0.74 0.44
C PHE A 122 4.71 1.05 0.55
N SER A 123 5.51 0.56 -0.39
CA SER A 123 6.93 0.91 -0.50
C SER A 123 7.20 1.67 -1.80
N PHE A 124 8.09 2.65 -1.74
CA PHE A 124 8.53 3.43 -2.90
C PHE A 124 10.05 3.44 -2.96
N THR A 125 10.60 3.09 -4.12
CA THR A 125 12.03 3.20 -4.43
C THR A 125 12.30 4.21 -5.52
N THR A 126 11.26 4.71 -6.19
CA THR A 126 11.33 5.66 -7.28
C THR A 126 10.16 6.64 -7.24
N TYR A 127 10.37 7.80 -7.86
CA TYR A 127 9.40 8.85 -8.04
C TYR A 127 9.50 9.38 -9.47
N GLY A 128 8.74 8.77 -10.37
CA GLY A 128 8.45 9.31 -11.70
C GLY A 128 7.55 10.56 -11.65
N LEU A 129 7.38 11.24 -12.79
CA LEU A 129 6.62 12.50 -12.91
C LEU A 129 5.14 12.38 -12.48
N SER A 130 4.54 11.19 -12.59
CA SER A 130 3.20 10.86 -12.09
C SER A 130 3.21 10.11 -10.75
N ALA A 131 4.28 9.42 -10.41
CA ALA A 131 4.34 8.33 -9.42
C ALA A 131 3.93 8.69 -7.97
N ARG A 132 3.59 9.95 -7.64
CA ARG A 132 2.95 10.28 -6.35
C ARG A 132 1.46 10.48 -6.42
N MET A 133 0.98 11.06 -7.51
CA MET A 133 -0.41 11.50 -7.56
C MET A 133 -1.32 10.29 -7.54
N GLU A 134 -1.08 9.30 -8.39
CA GLU A 134 -1.87 8.09 -8.48
C GLU A 134 -1.88 7.33 -7.14
N PRO A 135 -0.73 7.01 -6.50
CA PRO A 135 -0.73 6.42 -5.17
C PRO A 135 -1.48 7.25 -4.12
N LEU A 136 -1.31 8.57 -4.11
CA LEU A 136 -1.97 9.46 -3.14
C LEU A 136 -3.50 9.48 -3.33
N TYR A 137 -3.98 9.47 -4.57
CA TYR A 137 -5.41 9.44 -4.87
C TYR A 137 -6.00 8.05 -4.64
N PHE A 138 -5.37 7.00 -5.17
CA PHE A 138 -5.88 5.62 -5.08
C PHE A 138 -5.80 5.05 -3.67
N SER A 139 -4.88 5.50 -2.82
CA SER A 139 -4.83 5.10 -1.41
C SER A 139 -5.80 5.87 -0.49
N GLY A 140 -6.42 6.95 -0.99
CA GLY A 140 -7.29 7.86 -0.23
C GLY A 140 -6.54 8.96 0.54
N LEU A 141 -5.21 9.05 0.42
CA LEU A 141 -4.37 10.02 1.13
C LEU A 141 -4.52 11.45 0.60
N TRP A 142 -5.23 11.67 -0.51
CA TRP A 142 -5.60 13.01 -1.00
C TRP A 142 -6.31 13.88 0.04
N THR A 143 -7.02 13.27 0.99
CA THR A 143 -7.67 13.95 2.12
C THR A 143 -6.71 14.63 3.09
N VAL A 144 -5.43 14.25 3.08
CA VAL A 144 -4.37 14.76 3.96
C VAL A 144 -3.12 15.18 3.17
N GLN A 145 -3.26 15.45 1.87
CA GLN A 145 -2.13 15.80 1.00
C GLN A 145 -1.35 17.02 1.51
N ASP A 146 -2.07 18.02 2.05
CA ASP A 146 -1.47 19.26 2.52
C ASP A 146 -0.62 19.02 3.77
N ASP A 147 -1.00 18.05 4.60
CA ASP A 147 -0.19 17.61 5.73
C ASP A 147 1.07 16.86 5.25
N ILE A 148 0.99 16.12 4.15
CA ILE A 148 2.09 15.27 3.69
C ILE A 148 3.14 16.07 2.90
N TRP A 149 2.77 17.18 2.24
CA TRP A 149 3.69 17.86 1.31
C TRP A 149 5.02 18.31 1.91
N SER A 150 5.04 18.71 3.19
CA SER A 150 6.29 19.12 3.86
C SER A 150 7.34 18.00 3.93
N CYS A 151 6.94 16.73 3.77
CA CYS A 151 7.85 15.59 3.74
C CYS A 151 8.77 15.54 2.53
N TYR A 152 8.52 16.39 1.54
CA TYR A 152 9.21 16.36 0.26
C TYR A 152 9.98 17.64 -0.06
N GLU A 153 9.96 18.63 0.84
CA GLU A 153 10.53 19.95 0.59
C GLU A 153 12.07 19.99 0.64
N ASN A 154 12.71 18.97 1.21
CA ASN A 154 14.16 18.95 1.46
C ASN A 154 14.91 17.94 0.57
N GLY A 155 14.44 17.77 -0.66
CA GLY A 155 15.11 16.94 -1.66
C GLY A 155 14.96 15.43 -1.44
N GLN A 156 13.99 14.99 -0.63
CA GLN A 156 13.64 13.58 -0.48
C GLN A 156 13.30 12.90 -1.82
N PRO A 157 12.54 13.51 -2.74
CA PRO A 157 12.23 12.89 -4.03
C PRO A 157 13.50 12.52 -4.82
N GLU A 158 14.48 13.42 -4.86
CA GLU A 158 15.77 13.22 -5.52
C GLU A 158 16.59 12.13 -4.83
N GLN A 159 16.58 12.08 -3.50
CA GLN A 159 17.29 11.05 -2.74
C GLN A 159 16.69 9.66 -2.93
N ILE A 160 15.37 9.56 -3.07
CA ILE A 160 14.67 8.30 -3.34
C ILE A 160 14.99 7.83 -4.76
N ASN A 161 14.86 8.71 -5.75
CA ASN A 161 15.26 8.44 -7.12
C ASN A 161 16.75 8.07 -7.28
N ALA A 162 17.61 8.56 -6.40
CA ALA A 162 19.03 8.22 -6.38
C ALA A 162 19.36 6.91 -5.63
N GLY A 163 18.35 6.16 -5.16
CA GLY A 163 18.55 4.93 -4.40
C GLY A 163 19.20 5.13 -3.03
N ARG A 164 19.13 6.34 -2.47
CA ARG A 164 19.72 6.66 -1.15
C ARG A 164 18.73 6.57 -0.01
N LEU A 165 17.47 6.88 -0.30
CA LEU A 165 16.36 6.91 0.65
C LEU A 165 15.26 5.95 0.17
N ALA A 166 14.61 5.27 1.10
CA ALA A 166 13.39 4.52 0.84
C ALA A 166 12.23 5.18 1.58
N GLU A 167 11.03 5.00 1.04
CA GLU A 167 9.79 5.49 1.66
C GLU A 167 8.80 4.36 1.86
N VAL A 168 8.16 4.37 3.03
CA VAL A 168 7.08 3.44 3.35
C VAL A 168 5.88 4.21 3.88
N TRP A 169 4.70 3.92 3.33
CA TRP A 169 3.41 4.38 3.85
C TRP A 169 2.76 3.27 4.65
N LEU A 170 2.34 3.57 5.87
CA LEU A 170 1.64 2.66 6.75
C LEU A 170 0.25 3.19 7.09
N ILE A 171 -0.80 2.44 6.75
CA ILE A 171 -2.20 2.80 7.01
C ILE A 171 -2.79 1.90 8.08
N GLY A 172 -3.05 2.49 9.25
CA GLY A 172 -3.44 1.81 10.49
C GLY A 172 -2.41 0.79 10.98
N TYR A 173 -1.15 1.15 10.82
CA TYR A 173 -0.02 0.53 11.50
C TYR A 173 0.87 1.63 12.07
N HIS A 174 1.67 1.28 13.08
CA HIS A 174 2.70 2.15 13.62
C HIS A 174 4.03 1.41 13.64
N ILE A 175 5.08 2.01 13.07
CA ILE A 175 6.41 1.41 13.09
C ILE A 175 6.94 1.34 14.53
N GLN A 176 7.56 0.20 14.87
CA GLN A 176 8.20 -0.05 16.16
C GLN A 176 9.72 -0.16 15.99
N SER A 177 10.17 -0.88 14.96
CA SER A 177 11.59 -1.03 14.65
C SER A 177 11.82 -1.24 13.15
N LEU A 178 13.05 -0.96 12.74
CA LEU A 178 13.57 -1.27 11.42
C LEU A 178 14.96 -1.88 11.56
N GLU A 179 15.17 -3.01 10.91
CA GLU A 179 16.42 -3.76 10.96
C GLU A 179 16.86 -4.17 9.56
N TRP A 180 18.17 -4.31 9.38
CA TRP A 180 18.78 -4.94 8.22
C TRP A 180 19.29 -6.32 8.61
N LEU A 181 18.75 -7.36 7.99
CA LEU A 181 19.11 -8.74 8.25
C LEU A 181 19.49 -9.44 6.94
N GLY A 182 20.78 -9.69 6.76
CA GLY A 182 21.31 -10.24 5.51
C GLY A 182 21.19 -9.27 4.35
N ASP A 183 20.15 -9.45 3.55
CA ASP A 183 19.93 -8.75 2.28
C ASP A 183 18.59 -8.01 2.23
N ARG A 184 17.90 -7.89 3.37
CA ARG A 184 16.55 -7.33 3.44
C ARG A 184 16.31 -6.49 4.68
N TYR A 185 15.34 -5.58 4.56
CA TYR A 185 14.78 -4.84 5.68
C TYR A 185 13.72 -5.66 6.39
N ILE A 186 13.75 -5.67 7.72
CA ILE A 186 12.71 -6.22 8.58
C ILE A 186 12.11 -5.06 9.35
N MET A 187 10.84 -4.73 9.07
CA MET A 187 10.12 -3.67 9.76
C MET A 187 9.06 -4.29 10.67
N SER A 188 9.18 -4.03 11.97
CA SER A 188 8.17 -4.45 12.95
C SER A 188 7.15 -3.32 13.14
N VAL A 189 5.87 -3.68 13.09
CA VAL A 189 4.76 -2.72 13.22
C VAL A 189 3.74 -3.16 14.28
N GLU A 190 3.10 -2.19 14.91
CA GLU A 190 1.95 -2.40 15.76
C GLU A 190 0.65 -2.07 14.99
N PRO A 191 -0.32 -3.00 14.88
CA PRO A 191 -1.62 -2.71 14.27
C PRO A 191 -2.38 -1.60 15.01
N ARG A 192 -3.03 -0.70 14.27
CA ARG A 192 -3.91 0.33 14.81
C ARG A 192 -5.26 0.35 14.08
N ALA A 193 -6.30 0.75 14.81
CA ALA A 193 -7.64 0.89 14.24
C ALA A 193 -7.72 2.03 13.20
N SER A 194 -6.94 3.08 13.41
CA SER A 194 -6.79 4.24 12.52
C SER A 194 -5.34 4.67 12.48
N GLY A 195 -5.01 5.54 11.53
CA GLY A 195 -3.73 6.21 11.47
C GLY A 195 -3.09 6.14 10.09
N PHE A 196 -2.19 7.07 9.84
CA PHE A 196 -1.26 7.03 8.72
C PHE A 196 0.13 7.44 9.18
N GLN A 197 1.16 6.71 8.73
CA GLN A 197 2.54 7.14 8.85
C GLN A 197 3.23 7.15 7.49
N LEU A 198 4.02 8.20 7.27
CA LEU A 198 5.00 8.29 6.19
C LEU A 198 6.38 8.19 6.81
N ILE A 199 7.14 7.17 6.41
CA ILE A 199 8.43 6.84 6.99
C ILE A 199 9.50 6.92 5.90
N HIS A 200 10.64 7.51 6.26
CA HIS A 200 11.84 7.58 5.43
C HIS A 200 13.01 6.89 6.13
N PHE A 201 13.85 6.17 5.39
CA PHE A 201 15.08 5.58 5.93
C PHE A 201 16.15 5.39 4.87
N SER A 202 17.40 5.34 5.31
CA SER A 202 18.57 5.20 4.41
C SER A 202 18.70 3.79 3.88
N ARG A 203 18.93 3.66 2.56
CA ARG A 203 19.02 2.35 1.92
C ARG A 203 20.33 1.60 2.21
N GLN A 204 20.16 0.32 2.53
CA GLN A 204 21.06 -0.84 2.55
C GLN A 204 21.76 -1.17 1.22
N GLU A 205 20.98 -1.00 0.17
CA GLU A 205 21.16 -1.65 -1.12
C GLU A 205 20.70 -0.74 -2.27
N GLN A 206 20.81 -1.21 -3.52
CA GLN A 206 20.59 -0.42 -4.73
C GLN A 206 19.68 -1.13 -5.75
N SER A 207 18.84 -2.07 -5.30
CA SER A 207 17.92 -2.82 -6.14
C SER A 207 16.78 -1.94 -6.64
N ASP A 208 16.14 -2.30 -7.75
CA ASP A 208 15.01 -1.52 -8.26
C ASP A 208 13.79 -1.61 -7.32
N THR A 209 13.58 -2.77 -6.69
CA THR A 209 12.53 -2.98 -5.68
C THR A 209 13.11 -2.94 -4.27
N LEU A 210 12.30 -2.55 -3.28
CA LEU A 210 12.72 -2.57 -1.89
C LEU A 210 12.60 -4.00 -1.32
N PRO A 211 13.71 -4.68 -0.94
CA PRO A 211 13.63 -6.00 -0.30
C PRO A 211 13.22 -5.83 1.17
N ILE A 212 11.94 -5.55 1.40
CA ILE A 212 11.40 -5.32 2.75
C ILE A 212 10.37 -6.40 3.10
N THR A 213 10.41 -6.83 4.36
CA THR A 213 9.34 -7.60 5.00
C THR A 213 8.79 -6.77 6.15
N ILE A 214 7.46 -6.67 6.24
CA ILE A 214 6.77 -6.00 7.35
C ILE A 214 6.05 -7.09 8.15
N SER A 215 6.31 -7.15 9.45
CA SER A 215 5.61 -8.06 10.35
C SER A 215 5.02 -7.31 11.53
N THR A 216 3.89 -7.78 12.03
CA THR A 216 3.32 -7.25 13.27
C THR A 216 4.12 -7.73 14.49
N THR A 217 3.89 -7.11 15.65
CA THR A 217 4.42 -7.57 16.95
C THR A 217 4.01 -8.99 17.35
N HIS A 218 3.05 -9.61 16.63
CA HIS A 218 2.63 -11.01 16.78
C HIS A 218 3.14 -11.91 15.63
N ASP A 219 4.20 -11.51 14.94
CA ASP A 219 4.84 -12.24 13.84
C ASP A 219 3.91 -12.55 12.65
N THR A 220 2.83 -11.78 12.48
CA THR A 220 1.98 -11.84 11.28
C THR A 220 2.55 -10.94 10.19
N GLU A 221 2.86 -11.50 9.03
CA GLU A 221 3.33 -10.75 7.86
C GLU A 221 2.24 -9.81 7.32
N VAL A 222 2.64 -8.59 6.94
CA VAL A 222 1.77 -7.57 6.34
C VAL A 222 2.14 -7.48 4.86
N SER A 223 1.13 -7.62 3.98
CA SER A 223 1.36 -7.48 2.54
C SER A 223 1.79 -6.05 2.19
N ILE A 224 2.79 -5.97 1.32
CA ILE A 224 3.39 -4.71 0.87
C ILE A 224 3.10 -4.57 -0.61
N TYR A 225 2.58 -3.41 -1.00
CA TYR A 225 2.40 -3.05 -2.40
C TYR A 225 3.50 -2.08 -2.83
N SER A 226 4.15 -2.32 -3.95
CA SER A 226 5.03 -1.31 -4.54
C SER A 226 4.16 -0.18 -5.10
N GLY A 227 4.40 1.03 -4.63
CA GLY A 227 3.72 2.23 -5.11
C GLY A 227 4.41 2.88 -6.31
N ASP A 228 5.47 2.26 -6.84
CA ASP A 228 6.20 2.70 -8.02
C ASP A 228 5.36 2.40 -9.29
N TRP A 229 4.44 3.31 -9.65
CA TRP A 229 3.51 3.22 -10.80
C TRP A 229 3.63 4.39 -11.77
#